data_AF-A0A926C1E8-F1
#
_entry.id   AF-A0A926C1E8-F1
#
_cell.length_a   1.000
_cell.length_b   1.000
_cell.length_c   1.000
_cell.angle_alpha   90.00
_cell.angle_beta   90.00
_cell.angle_gamma   90.00
#
_symmetry.space_group_name_H-M   'P 1'
#
loop_
_entity.id
_entity.type
_entity.pdbx_description
1 polymer ?
#
loop_
_entity_poly.entity_id
_entity_poly.type
_entity_poly.pdbx_seq_one_letter_code
_entity_poly.pdbx_strand_id
1 'polypeptide(L)' 'MFIEVVTTAQTTKLVNLSFVKAIEPAEVGCAITYSDGDFISINDSYDDIKMAIDRLTGYEAATPTTETSTLEAEEAAITN' A
#
# COMPACT_ATOMS: atom_id res chain seq x y z
N MET A 1 1.38 -3.22 -18.92
CA MET A 1 0.14 -3.96 -18.62
C MET A 1 -0.68 -3.13 -17.66
N PHE A 2 -2.01 -3.07 -17.83
CA PHE A 2 -2.86 -2.18 -17.03
C PHE A 2 -4.02 -2.95 -16.41
N ILE A 3 -4.44 -2.52 -15.22
CA ILE A 3 -5.72 -2.91 -14.60
C ILE A 3 -6.56 -1.66 -14.41
N GLU A 4 -7.88 -1.85 -14.47
CA GLU A 4 -8.85 -0.82 -14.16
C GLU A 4 -9.27 -0.97 -12.70
N VAL A 5 -9.22 0.13 -11.94
CA VAL A 5 -9.55 0.15 -10.50
C VAL A 5 -10.47 1.32 -10.19
N VAL A 6 -11.30 1.16 -9.18
CA VAL A 6 -12.13 2.25 -8.64
C VAL A 6 -11.39 2.91 -7.47
N THR A 7 -11.15 4.21 -7.57
CA THR A 7 -10.49 4.98 -6.51
C THR A 7 -11.43 5.32 -5.36
N THR A 8 -10.88 5.73 -4.21
CA THR A 8 -11.67 6.27 -3.08
C THR A 8 -12.49 7.51 -3.45
N ALA A 9 -12.08 8.23 -4.50
CA ALA A 9 -12.86 9.32 -5.10
C ALA A 9 -14.02 8.83 -6.00
N GLN A 10 -14.33 7.53 -6.02
CA GLN A 10 -15.33 6.90 -6.91
C GLN A 10 -15.06 7.18 -8.39
N THR A 11 -13.79 7.35 -8.76
CA THR A 11 -13.36 7.50 -10.15
C THR A 11 -12.61 6.27 -10.62
N THR A 12 -12.86 5.85 -11.84
CA THR A 12 -12.08 4.80 -12.50
C THR A 12 -10.71 5.32 -12.90
N LYS A 13 -9.65 4.55 -12.58
CA LYS A 13 -8.28 4.82 -13.06
C LYS A 13 -7.63 3.56 -13.62
N LEU A 14 -6.71 3.76 -14.57
CA LEU A 14 -5.84 2.71 -15.07
C LEU A 14 -4.54 2.69 -14.27
N VAL A 15 -4.22 1.56 -13.66
CA VAL A 15 -2.97 1.34 -12.92
C VAL A 15 -1.99 0.65 -13.85
N ASN A 16 -0.82 1.26 -14.07
CA ASN A 16 0.25 0.63 -14.83
C ASN A 16 1.07 -0.31 -13.94
N LEU A 17 0.86 -1.61 -14.11
CA LEU A 17 1.51 -2.63 -13.29
C LEU A 17 3.03 -2.73 -13.50
N SER A 18 3.56 -2.16 -14.59
CA SER A 18 5.00 -2.17 -14.88
C SER A 18 5.82 -1.24 -13.99
N PHE A 19 5.17 -0.31 -13.27
CA PHE A 19 5.83 0.66 -12.40
C PHE A 19 5.38 0.55 -10.95
N VAL A 20 4.61 -0.49 -10.59
CA VAL A 20 4.19 -0.71 -9.21
C VAL A 20 5.39 -1.12 -8.38
N LYS A 21 5.66 -0.35 -7.33
CA LYS A 21 6.71 -0.61 -6.36
C LYS A 21 6.17 -1.29 -5.12
N ALA A 22 5.09 -0.76 -4.55
CA ALA A 22 4.46 -1.26 -3.33
C ALA A 22 2.94 -1.29 -3.45
N ILE A 23 2.32 -2.24 -2.75
CA ILE A 23 0.88 -2.25 -2.48
C ILE A 23 0.75 -2.35 -0.96
N GLU A 24 0.00 -1.43 -0.36
CA GLU A 24 -0.12 -1.32 1.08
C GLU A 24 -1.60 -1.22 1.47
N PRO A 25 -2.03 -1.83 2.59
CA PRO A 25 -3.38 -1.62 3.11
C PRO A 25 -3.54 -0.16 3.55
N ALA A 26 -4.71 0.41 3.31
CA ALA A 26 -5.06 1.78 3.72
C ALA A 26 -6.27 1.77 4.66
N GLU A 27 -6.56 2.90 5.30
CA GLU A 27 -7.76 3.07 6.16
C GLU A 27 -9.05 2.71 5.39
N VAL A 28 -9.09 3.03 4.10
CA VAL A 28 -10.14 2.64 3.16
C VAL A 28 -9.50 1.99 1.93
N GLY A 29 -9.67 0.67 1.81
CA GLY A 29 -9.19 -0.12 0.67
C GLY A 29 -7.67 -0.32 0.68
N CYS A 30 -6.98 0.11 -0.38
CA CYS A 30 -5.53 -0.04 -0.50
C CYS A 30 -4.85 1.13 -1.21
N ALA A 31 -3.54 1.26 -1.01
CA ALA A 31 -2.69 2.20 -1.73
C ALA A 31 -1.72 1.44 -2.63
N ILE A 32 -1.56 1.90 -3.86
CA ILE A 32 -0.50 1.44 -4.76
C ILE A 32 0.49 2.59 -4.93
N THR A 33 1.75 2.31 -4.63
CA THR A 33 2.87 3.26 -4.78
C THR A 33 3.69 2.87 -6.00
N TYR A 34 3.96 3.83 -6.88
CA TYR A 34 4.74 3.67 -8.10
C TYR A 34 6.23 3.95 -7.85
N SER A 35 7.07 3.52 -8.79
CA SER A 35 8.53 3.68 -8.72
C SER A 35 9.01 5.14 -8.73
N ASP A 36 8.21 6.07 -9.24
CA ASP A 36 8.46 7.52 -9.24
C ASP A 36 8.07 8.20 -7.91
N GLY A 37 7.45 7.47 -6.98
CA GLY A 37 6.98 7.97 -5.70
C GLY A 37 5.54 8.45 -5.69
N ASP A 38 4.84 8.46 -6.84
CA ASP A 38 3.42 8.73 -6.88
C ASP A 38 2.63 7.56 -6.28
N PHE A 39 1.46 7.84 -5.73
CA PHE A 39 0.57 6.80 -5.23
C PHE A 39 -0.88 7.03 -5.64
N ILE A 40 -1.66 5.95 -5.62
CA ILE A 40 -3.09 5.93 -5.89
C ILE A 40 -3.82 5.18 -4.77
N SER A 41 -4.84 5.80 -4.20
CA SER A 41 -5.75 5.15 -3.25
C SER A 41 -6.94 4.53 -3.98
N ILE A 42 -7.17 3.25 -3.70
CA ILE A 42 -8.15 2.39 -4.35
C ILE A 42 -9.22 2.02 -3.32
N ASN A 43 -10.48 2.05 -3.75
CA ASN A 43 -11.64 1.71 -2.94
C ASN A 43 -12.03 0.24 -3.06
N ASP A 44 -11.04 -0.64 -3.15
CA ASP A 44 -11.21 -2.09 -3.23
C ASP A 44 -10.39 -2.75 -2.12
N SER A 45 -10.71 -4.01 -1.84
CA SER A 45 -9.96 -4.82 -0.89
C SER A 45 -8.49 -4.93 -1.29
N TYR A 46 -7.61 -4.69 -0.32
CA TYR A 46 -6.17 -4.92 -0.48
C TYR A 46 -5.87 -6.33 -1.00
N ASP A 47 -6.52 -7.36 -0.44
CA ASP A 47 -6.28 -8.75 -0.82
C ASP A 47 -6.67 -9.03 -2.27
N ASP A 48 -7.79 -8.46 -2.73
CA ASP A 48 -8.27 -8.65 -4.12
C ASP A 48 -7.33 -7.98 -5.12
N ILE A 49 -6.91 -6.74 -4.84
CA ILE A 49 -5.97 -5.99 -5.67
C ILE A 49 -4.60 -6.68 -5.67
N LYS A 50 -4.11 -7.11 -4.51
CA LYS A 50 -2.85 -7.83 -4.39
C LYS A 50 -2.89 -9.12 -5.19
N MET A 51 -3.92 -9.95 -5.02
CA MET A 51 -4.09 -11.19 -5.79
C MET A 51 -4.16 -10.94 -7.30
N ALA A 52 -4.87 -9.90 -7.73
CA ALA A 52 -4.97 -9.54 -9.15
C ALA A 52 -3.60 -9.15 -9.72
N ILE A 53 -2.82 -8.35 -8.97
CA ILE A 53 -1.50 -7.92 -9.40
C ILE A 53 -0.51 -9.08 -9.38
N ASP A 54 -0.42 -9.85 -8.28
CA ASP A 54 0.43 -11.05 -8.16
C ASP A 54 0.20 -12.01 -9.34
N ARG A 55 -1.07 -12.27 -9.70
CA ARG A 55 -1.43 -13.16 -10.81
C ARG A 55 -0.97 -12.65 -12.17
N LEU A 56 -0.96 -11.33 -12.36
CA LEU A 56 -0.66 -10.71 -13.65
C LEU A 56 0.84 -10.45 -13.85
N THR A 57 1.55 -10.02 -12.81
CA THR A 57 2.96 -9.62 -12.90
C THR A 57 3.93 -10.60 -12.25
N GLY A 58 3.46 -11.53 -11.41
CA GLY A 58 4.35 -12.27 -10.51
C GLY A 58 4.91 -11.38 -9.39
N TYR A 59 4.22 -10.31 -9.03
CA TYR A 59 4.61 -9.41 -7.95
C TYR A 59 4.71 -10.20 -6.63
N GLU A 60 5.87 -10.16 -5.98
CA GLU A 60 6.01 -10.54 -4.58
C GLU A 60 6.03 -9.25 -3.77
N ALA A 61 4.94 -8.97 -3.04
CA ALA A 61 4.89 -7.85 -2.13
C ALA A 61 6.09 -7.93 -1.18
N ALA A 62 6.87 -6.85 -1.10
CA ALA A 62 7.88 -6.73 -0.06
C ALA A 62 7.16 -6.93 1.26
N THR A 63 7.53 -7.97 2.01
CA THR A 63 6.99 -8.18 3.36
C THR A 63 7.23 -6.88 4.12
N PRO A 64 6.19 -6.23 4.66
CA PRO A 64 6.39 -5.05 5.47
C PRO A 64 7.28 -5.49 6.64
N THR A 65 8.52 -5.03 6.64
CA THR A 65 9.36 -5.12 7.84
C THR A 65 8.70 -4.19 8.82
N THR A 66 7.89 -4.75 9.72
CA THR A 66 7.42 -4.04 10.90
C THR A 66 8.65 -3.68 11.71
N GLU A 67 9.31 -2.57 11.38
CA GLU A 67 10.10 -1.84 12.35
C GLU A 67 9.09 -1.26 13.32
N THR A 68 8.71 -2.06 14.31
CA THR A 68 8.10 -1.58 15.54
C THR A 68 9.09 -0.60 16.13
N SER A 69 8.94 0.68 15.78
CA SER A 69 9.62 1.76 16.49
C SER A 69 9.12 1.72 17.93
N THR A 70 9.81 0.99 18.79
CA THR A 70 9.62 1.04 20.23
C THR A 70 10.05 2.44 20.70
N LEU A 71 9.11 3.37 20.63
CA LEU A 71 9.23 4.74 21.14
C LEU A 71 8.29 4.92 22.34
N GLU A 72 8.22 3.91 23.20
CA GLU A 72 7.56 3.97 24.51
C GLU A 72 8.45 3.31 25.58
N ALA A 73 9.64 3.89 25.82
CA ALA A 73 10.42 3.58 27.01
C ALA A 73 11.44 4.69 27.29
N GLU A 74 10.99 5.87 27.72
CA GLU A 74 11.75 6.76 28.63
C GLU A 74 10.99 8.07 28.89
N GLU A 75 9.98 8.04 29.78
CA GLU A 75 9.64 9.26 30.53
C GLU A 75 8.96 8.91 31.87
N ALA A 76 9.72 8.29 32.78
CA ALA A 76 9.32 8.16 34.18
C ALA A 76 10.54 8.14 35.11
N ALA A 77 11.36 9.20 35.08
CA ALA A 77 12.39 9.39 36.10
C ALA A 77 12.77 10.87 36.29
N ILE A 78 11.79 11.76 36.44
CA ILE A 78 12.03 13.06 37.09
C ILE A 78 10.86 13.38 38.02
N THR A 79 10.99 12.99 39.28
CA THR A 79 10.31 13.70 40.37
C THR A 79 11.33 13.88 41.48
N ASN A 80 11.56 15.15 41.76
CA ASN A 80 12.43 15.74 42.77
C ASN A 80 11.93 15.40 44.18
#